data_AF-A0A3D6B4M6-F1
#
_entry.id   AF-A0A3D6B4M6-F1
#
_cell.length_a   1.000
_cell.length_b   1.000
_cell.length_c   1.000
_cell.angle_alpha   90.00
_cell.angle_beta   90.00
_cell.angle_gamma   90.00
#
_symmetry.space_group_name_H-M   'P 1'
#
loop_
_entity.id
_entity.type
_entity.pdbx_description
1 polymer ?
#
loop_
_entity_poly.entity_id
_entity_poly.type
_entity_poly.pdbx_seq_one_letter_code
_entity_poly.pdbx_strand_id
1 'polypeptide(L)'
;MNSLVKHIPNTITTLNLVCGLLGVVFAFKGRSDVAFCLMLMASVFDFCDGGAARLLDAYSPMGKELDSLCDMVSFGVLPSIMAYVGYGQT
;
A
#
# COMPACT_ATOMS: atom_id res chain seq x y z
N MET A 1 -9.67 -10.58 -23.95
CA MET A 1 -8.73 -9.68 -23.25
C MET A 1 -7.57 -10.51 -22.72
N ASN A 2 -6.33 -10.27 -23.18
CA ASN A 2 -5.18 -11.10 -22.81
C ASN A 2 -5.01 -11.16 -21.28
N SER A 3 -4.77 -12.36 -20.74
CA SER A 3 -4.67 -12.61 -19.29
C SER A 3 -3.67 -11.68 -18.58
N LEU A 4 -2.63 -11.23 -19.30
CA LEU A 4 -1.61 -10.30 -18.81
C LEU A 4 -2.15 -8.92 -18.42
N VAL A 5 -3.13 -8.39 -19.15
CA VAL A 5 -3.67 -7.03 -18.91
C VAL A 5 -4.49 -6.97 -17.62
N LYS A 6 -5.10 -8.10 -17.23
CA LYS A 6 -5.87 -8.21 -15.97
C LYS A 6 -5.01 -8.20 -14.71
N HIS A 7 -3.71 -8.50 -14.82
CA HIS A 7 -2.79 -8.54 -13.68
C HIS A 7 -2.03 -7.23 -13.44
N ILE A 8 -2.17 -6.26 -14.35
CA ILE A 8 -1.52 -4.95 -14.21
C ILE A 8 -1.99 -4.23 -12.92
N PRO A 9 -3.30 -4.12 -12.62
CA PRO A 9 -3.74 -3.46 -11.40
C PRO A 9 -3.20 -4.17 -10.16
N ASN A 10 -3.34 -5.50 -10.08
CA ASN A 10 -2.85 -6.30 -8.95
C ASN A 10 -1.34 -6.13 -8.71
N THR A 11 -0.55 -5.95 -9.77
CA THR A 11 0.90 -5.72 -9.63
C THR A 11 1.17 -4.35 -9.00
N ILE A 12 0.40 -3.33 -9.35
CA ILE A 12 0.47 -2.00 -8.73
C ILE A 12 0.00 -2.07 -7.26
N THR A 13 -1.06 -2.83 -6.97
CA THR A 13 -1.52 -3.07 -5.59
C THR A 13 -0.43 -3.74 -4.74
N THR A 14 0.33 -4.69 -5.30
CA THR A 14 1.45 -5.28 -4.55
C THR A 14 2.60 -4.29 -4.28
N LEU A 15 2.79 -3.26 -5.11
CA LEU A 15 3.74 -2.18 -4.85
C LEU A 15 3.28 -1.31 -3.67
N ASN A 16 1.98 -1.02 -3.56
CA ASN A 16 1.39 -0.39 -2.36
C ASN A 16 1.75 -1.21 -1.11
N LEU A 17 1.52 -2.53 -1.12
CA LEU A 17 1.86 -3.42 0.00
C LEU A 17 3.35 -3.39 0.37
N VAL A 18 4.25 -3.44 -0.62
CA VAL A 18 5.70 -3.37 -0.38
C VAL A 18 6.07 -2.05 0.29
N CYS A 19 5.50 -0.93 -0.15
CA CYS A 19 5.70 0.37 0.50
C CYS A 19 5.20 0.36 1.95
N GLY A 20 4.00 -0.18 2.21
CA GLY A 20 3.45 -0.33 3.56
C GLY A 20 4.35 -1.15 4.48
N LEU A 21 4.79 -2.34 4.04
CA LEU A 21 5.66 -3.22 4.81
C LEU A 21 7.04 -2.60 5.07
N LEU A 22 7.65 -1.98 4.06
CA LEU A 22 8.92 -1.25 4.25
C LEU A 22 8.73 -0.09 5.22
N GLY A 23 7.61 0.64 5.12
CA GLY A 23 7.26 1.71 6.06
C GLY A 23 7.24 1.21 7.49
N VAL A 24 6.64 0.04 7.74
CA VAL A 24 6.58 -0.58 9.06
C VAL A 24 7.98 -0.90 9.58
N VAL A 25 8.85 -1.47 8.73
CA VAL A 25 10.24 -1.77 9.09
C VAL A 25 11.01 -0.50 9.45
N PHE A 26 10.85 0.58 8.69
CA PHE A 26 11.52 1.85 8.97
C PHE A 26 10.95 2.56 10.20
N ALA A 27 9.65 2.44 10.45
CA ALA A 27 9.00 2.95 11.66
C ALA A 27 9.63 2.31 12.91
N PHE A 28 9.79 0.98 12.93
CA PHE A 28 10.47 0.28 14.04
C PHE A 28 11.96 0.63 14.18
N LYS A 29 12.62 1.03 13.09
CA LYS A 29 14.01 1.52 13.14
C LYS A 29 14.13 2.95 13.68
N GLY A 30 13.04 3.58 14.11
CA GLY A 30 13.00 4.97 14.58
C GLY A 30 13.14 6.00 13.46
N ARG A 31 13.02 5.58 12.19
CA ARG A 31 13.07 6.46 11.00
C ARG A 31 11.65 6.79 10.53
N SER A 32 10.93 7.53 11.38
CA SER A 32 9.54 7.94 11.14
C SER A 32 9.39 8.80 9.88
N ASP A 33 10.43 9.56 9.53
CA ASP A 33 10.55 10.34 8.30
C ASP A 33 10.43 9.46 7.05
N VAL A 34 11.19 8.36 7.01
CA VAL A 34 11.18 7.42 5.88
C VAL A 34 9.87 6.64 5.85
N ALA A 35 9.36 6.24 7.02
CA ALA A 35 8.08 5.55 7.12
C ALA A 35 6.92 6.41 6.57
N PHE A 36 6.90 7.70 6.90
CA PHE A 36 5.91 8.64 6.37
C PHE A 36 6.02 8.82 4.86
N CYS A 37 7.23 8.99 4.32
CA CYS A 37 7.45 9.07 2.87
C CYS A 37 7.00 7.79 2.15
N LEU A 38 7.22 6.62 2.74
CA LEU A 38 6.76 5.33 2.20
C LEU A 38 5.23 5.21 2.23
N MET A 39 4.57 5.70 3.28
CA MET A 39 3.11 5.77 3.35
C MET A 39 2.51 6.67 2.27
N LEU A 40 3.17 7.82 1.98
CA LEU A 40 2.74 8.68 0.87
C LEU A 40 2.94 7.98 -0.48
N MET A 41 4.06 7.29 -0.69
CA MET A 41 4.26 6.52 -1.93
C MET A 41 3.23 5.39 -2.07
N ALA A 42 2.87 4.70 -0.98
CA ALA A 42 1.80 3.70 -0.96
C ALA A 42 0.46 4.29 -1.47
N SER A 43 0.10 5.50 -1.02
CA SER A 43 -1.12 6.19 -1.51
C SER A 43 -1.10 6.57 -2.98
N VAL A 44 0.08 6.83 -3.55
CA VAL A 44 0.20 7.07 -4.99
C VAL A 44 -0.04 5.76 -5.75
N PHE A 45 0.48 4.63 -5.25
CA PHE A 45 0.29 3.32 -5.90
C PHE A 45 -1.15 2.84 -5.82
N ASP A 46 -1.82 3.02 -4.68
CA ASP A 46 -3.26 2.78 -4.51
C ASP A 46 -4.09 3.58 -5.54
N PHE A 47 -3.85 4.89 -5.62
CA PHE A 47 -4.56 5.70 -6.62
C PHE A 47 -4.28 5.25 -8.06
N CYS A 48 -3.04 4.83 -8.35
CA CYS A 48 -2.66 4.32 -9.66
C CYS A 48 -3.34 2.98 -9.99
N ASP A 49 -3.51 2.06 -9.05
CA ASP A 49 -4.11 0.75 -9.32
C ASP A 49 -5.61 0.87 -9.57
N GLY A 50 -6.32 1.73 -8.83
CA GLY A 50 -7.74 1.99 -8.99
C GLY A 50 -8.00 2.72 -10.30
N GLY A 51 -7.10 3.63 -10.70
CA GLY A 51 -7.09 4.25 -12.01
C GLY A 51 -6.85 3.24 -13.14
N ALA A 52 -5.87 2.35 -12.99
CA ALA A 52 -5.57 1.31 -13.98
C ALA A 52 -6.71 0.30 -14.12
N ALA A 53 -7.34 -0.12 -13.02
CA ALA A 53 -8.48 -1.03 -13.02
C ALA A 53 -9.68 -0.42 -13.77
N ARG A 54 -9.94 0.89 -13.60
CA ARG A 54 -10.97 1.64 -14.35
C ARG A 54 -10.67 1.72 -15.84
N LEU A 55 -9.43 2.08 -16.18
CA LEU A 55 -9.05 2.33 -17.56
C LEU A 55 -8.99 1.05 -18.41
N LEU A 56 -8.61 -0.07 -17.79
CA LEU A 56 -8.44 -1.37 -18.45
C LEU A 56 -9.68 -2.27 -18.38
N ASP A 57 -10.78 -1.80 -17.78
CA ASP A 57 -12.00 -2.57 -17.49
C ASP A 57 -11.66 -3.94 -16.83
N ALA A 58 -10.63 -3.91 -15.96
CA ALA A 58 -9.97 -5.08 -15.41
C ALA A 58 -10.40 -5.35 -13.97
N TYR A 59 -11.65 -5.05 -13.63
CA TYR A 59 -12.22 -5.28 -12.32
C TYR A 59 -12.35 -6.78 -12.03
N SER A 60 -11.79 -7.22 -10.91
CA SER A 60 -11.95 -8.59 -10.43
C SER A 60 -12.24 -8.62 -8.93
N PRO A 61 -13.09 -9.56 -8.45
CA PRO A 61 -13.34 -9.71 -7.01
C PRO A 61 -12.06 -9.96 -6.21
N MET A 62 -11.15 -10.76 -6.77
CA MET A 62 -9.85 -11.04 -6.15
C MET A 62 -8.97 -9.78 -6.04
N GLY A 63 -8.94 -8.94 -7.08
CA GLY A 63 -8.20 -7.68 -7.05
C GLY A 63 -8.74 -6.73 -5.99
N LYS A 64 -10.06 -6.67 -5.80
CA LYS A 64 -10.69 -5.87 -4.76
C LYS A 64 -10.37 -6.34 -3.33
N GLU A 65 -10.34 -7.65 -3.10
CA GLU A 65 -9.90 -8.20 -1.80
C GLU A 65 -8.43 -7.91 -1.54
N LEU A 66 -7.58 -8.06 -2.57
CA LEU A 66 -6.15 -7.74 -2.47
C LEU A 66 -5.91 -6.27 -2.15
N ASP A 67 -6.62 -5.37 -2.84
CA ASP A 67 -6.62 -3.92 -2.62
C ASP A 67 -6.94 -3.57 -1.17
N SER A 68 -8.06 -4.09 -0.67
CA SER A 68 -8.46 -3.89 0.73
C SER A 68 -7.44 -4.42 1.75
N LEU A 69 -6.76 -5.54 1.46
CA LEU A 69 -5.70 -6.07 2.33
C LEU A 69 -4.47 -5.16 2.32
N CYS A 70 -4.10 -4.64 1.16
CA CYS A 70 -2.95 -3.74 1.01
C CYS A 70 -3.20 -2.41 1.71
N ASP A 71 -4.41 -1.85 1.56
CA ASP A 71 -4.85 -0.64 2.27
C ASP A 71 -4.85 -0.81 3.78
N MET A 72 -5.30 -1.96 4.28
CA MET A 72 -5.23 -2.25 5.72
C MET A 72 -3.78 -2.16 6.24
N VAL A 73 -2.81 -2.66 5.48
CA VAL A 73 -1.40 -2.62 5.88
C VAL A 73 -0.83 -1.20 5.80
N SER A 74 -1.04 -0.52 4.66
CA SER A 74 -0.46 0.80 4.39
C SER A 74 -1.11 1.93 5.20
N PHE A 75 -2.42 1.88 5.45
CA PHE A 75 -3.19 2.94 6.12
C PHE A 75 -3.78 2.54 7.47
N GLY A 76 -3.80 1.25 7.80
CA GLY A 76 -4.18 0.78 9.13
C GLY A 76 -2.95 0.49 10.00
N VAL A 77 -2.16 -0.50 9.57
CA VAL A 77 -1.05 -1.04 10.37
C VAL A 77 0.11 -0.05 10.50
N LEU A 78 0.59 0.50 9.38
CA LEU A 78 1.72 1.43 9.36
C LEU A 78 1.53 2.66 10.27
N PRO A 79 0.46 3.47 10.14
CA PRO A 79 0.27 4.62 11.02
C PRO A 79 0.07 4.24 12.48
N SER A 80 -0.56 3.09 12.76
CA SER A 80 -0.71 2.58 14.13
C SER A 80 0.65 2.26 14.76
N ILE A 81 1.56 1.66 14.00
CA ILE A 81 2.93 1.39 14.44
C ILE A 81 3.72 2.68 14.61
N MET A 82 3.59 3.64 13.69
CA MET A 82 4.23 4.95 13.83
C MET A 82 3.77 5.67 15.09
N ALA A 83 2.47 5.62 15.42
CA ALA A 83 1.93 6.19 16.65
C ALA A 83 2.47 5.48 17.89
N TYR A 84 2.52 4.15 17.90
CA TYR A 84 3.06 3.36 19.00
C TYR A 84 4.55 3.65 19.26
N VAL A 85 5.36 3.63 18.20
CA VAL A 85 6.81 3.93 18.30
C VAL A 85 7.03 5.38 18.71
N GLY A 86 6.24 6.32 18.18
CA GLY A 86 6.30 7.73 18.56
C GLY A 86 5.97 7.97 20.04
N TYR A 87 4.98 7.26 20.58
CA TYR A 87 4.62 7.34 22.01
C TYR A 87 5.74 6.83 22.93
N GLY A 88 6.51 5.82 22.51
CA GLY A 88 7.63 5.30 23.28
C GLY A 88 8.89 6.17 23.31
N GLN A 89 8.92 7.28 22.54
CA GLN A 89 10.06 8.20 22.46
C GLN A 89 9.90 9.49 23.27
N THR A 90 8.72 9.74 23.83
CA THR A 90 8.44 10.82 24.82
C THR A 90 8.61 10.34 26.24
#